data_AF-X6EIK0-F1
#
_entry.id   AF-X6EIK0-F1
#
_cell.length_a   1.000
_cell.length_b   1.000
_cell.length_c   1.000
_cell.angle_alpha   90.00
_cell.angle_beta   90.00
_cell.angle_gamma   90.00
#
_symmetry.space_group_name_H-M   'P 1'
#
loop_
_entity.id
_entity.type
_entity.pdbx_description
1 polymer ?
#
loop_
_entity_poly.entity_id
_entity_poly.type
_entity_poly.pdbx_seq_one_letter_code
_entity_poly.pdbx_strand_id
1 'polypeptide(L)'
;MVDDIWIPLGENMLIETFQPTWNRAIDGFGNKDPGRRRANQYKSPWDVLHPGRRFADKLGDGGMTTEFLEQRVADYLAGRPLARLPKVIADQQDEETKETEESADEA
;
A
#
# COMPACT_ATOMS: atom_id res chain seq x y z
N MET A 1 25.20 11.70 -6.30
CA MET A 1 24.24 11.91 -5.20
C MET A 1 23.26 12.94 -5.72
N VAL A 2 21.96 12.61 -5.73
CA VAL A 2 20.91 13.54 -6.16
C VAL A 2 20.44 14.28 -4.91
N ASP A 3 20.19 15.59 -4.98
CA ASP A 3 19.64 16.33 -3.83
C ASP A 3 18.28 15.74 -3.42
N ASP A 4 18.06 15.62 -2.11
CA ASP A 4 16.87 14.97 -1.54
C ASP A 4 15.55 15.62 -2.01
N ILE A 5 15.60 16.89 -2.41
CA ILE A 5 14.49 17.66 -2.99
C ILE A 5 13.92 17.00 -4.27
N TRP A 6 14.76 16.32 -5.05
CA TRP A 6 14.32 15.70 -6.31
C TRP A 6 13.82 14.27 -6.15
N ILE A 7 14.01 13.65 -4.98
CA ILE A 7 13.63 12.25 -4.74
C ILE A 7 12.11 12.06 -4.88
N PRO A 8 11.24 12.86 -4.22
CA PRO A 8 9.78 12.68 -4.33
C PRO A 8 9.28 12.92 -5.75
N LEU A 9 9.83 13.91 -6.45
CA LEU A 9 9.46 14.21 -7.84
C LEU A 9 9.84 13.05 -8.77
N GLY A 10 11.05 12.51 -8.62
CA GLY A 10 11.52 11.38 -9.41
C GLY A 10 10.68 10.12 -9.17
N GLU A 11 10.39 9.81 -7.91
CA GLU A 11 9.54 8.68 -7.55
C GLU A 11 8.13 8.80 -8.13
N ASN A 12 7.48 9.95 -7.97
CA ASN A 12 6.14 10.20 -8.52
C ASN A 12 6.12 10.05 -10.05
N MET A 13 7.12 10.62 -10.74
CA MET A 13 7.23 10.50 -12.19
C MET A 13 7.36 9.02 -12.64
N LEU A 14 8.13 8.21 -11.91
CA LEU A 14 8.28 6.79 -12.21
C LEU A 14 6.99 6.01 -11.93
N ILE A 15 6.29 6.30 -10.83
CA ILE A 15 5.01 5.66 -10.49
C ILE A 15 3.92 6.02 -11.53
N GLU A 16 3.90 7.25 -12.03
CA GLU A 16 2.98 7.66 -13.09
C GLU A 16 3.32 7.01 -14.43
N THR A 17 4.61 6.91 -14.77
CA THR A 17 5.07 6.38 -16.06
C THR A 17 4.89 4.87 -16.15
N PHE A 18 5.35 4.14 -15.13
CA PHE A 18 5.39 2.68 -15.16
C PHE A 18 4.19 2.02 -14.49
N GLN A 19 3.44 2.78 -13.68
CA GLN A 19 2.26 2.32 -12.97
C GLN A 19 2.45 0.91 -12.38
N PRO A 20 3.44 0.70 -11.51
CA PRO A 20 3.75 -0.64 -11.05
C PRO A 20 2.61 -1.19 -10.17
N THR A 21 2.35 -2.49 -10.29
CA THR A 21 1.19 -3.18 -9.69
C THR A 21 1.08 -3.01 -8.17
N TRP A 22 2.22 -2.95 -7.47
CA TRP A 22 2.28 -2.77 -6.02
C TRP A 22 1.98 -1.34 -5.53
N ASN A 23 1.91 -0.35 -6.42
CA ASN A 23 1.52 1.03 -6.09
C ASN A 23 0.08 1.32 -6.54
N ARG A 24 -0.46 0.53 -7.48
CA ARG A 24 -1.77 0.79 -8.10
C ARG A 24 -2.84 -0.24 -7.74
N ALA A 25 -2.49 -1.52 -7.75
CA ALA A 25 -3.42 -2.61 -7.54
C ALA A 25 -3.35 -3.16 -6.12
N ILE A 26 -2.15 -3.41 -5.59
CA ILE A 26 -1.93 -4.08 -4.31
C ILE A 26 -0.92 -3.32 -3.45
N ASP A 27 -1.42 -2.35 -2.71
CA ASP A 27 -0.61 -1.48 -1.87
C ASP A 27 -0.21 -2.14 -0.54
N GLY A 28 0.81 -1.59 0.13
CA GLY A 28 1.36 -2.04 1.41
C GLY A 28 2.76 -2.65 1.33
N PHE A 29 3.37 -2.73 0.14
CA PHE A 29 4.72 -3.25 -0.01
C PHE A 29 5.75 -2.44 0.80
N GLY A 30 5.62 -1.11 0.80
CA GLY A 30 6.52 -0.19 1.52
C GLY A 30 6.31 -0.16 3.04
N ASN A 31 5.27 -0.79 3.57
CA ASN A 31 4.89 -0.66 4.97
C ASN A 31 5.95 -1.23 5.90
N LYS A 32 6.34 -0.43 6.89
CA LYS A 32 7.28 -0.82 7.96
C LYS A 32 6.52 -1.29 9.19
N ASP A 33 7.21 -1.97 10.11
CA ASP A 33 6.61 -2.43 11.37
C ASP A 33 5.98 -1.23 12.11
N PRO A 34 4.65 -1.23 12.32
CA PRO A 34 3.95 -0.12 12.95
C PRO A 34 4.34 0.12 14.42
N GLY A 35 5.05 -0.83 15.04
CA GLY A 35 5.36 -0.80 16.45
C GLY A 35 4.12 -0.98 17.33
N ARG A 36 4.31 -0.84 18.65
CA ARG A 36 3.32 -1.20 19.68
C ARG A 36 2.06 -0.33 19.70
N ARG A 37 2.07 0.86 19.09
CA ARG A 37 0.96 1.84 19.17
C ARG A 37 -0.08 1.68 18.06
N ARG A 38 0.21 0.98 16.96
CA ARG A 38 -0.74 0.78 15.85
C ARG A 38 -1.20 -0.68 15.66
N ALA A 39 -1.25 -1.45 16.75
CA ALA A 39 -1.64 -2.87 16.72
C ALA A 39 -3.09 -3.13 16.23
N ASN A 40 -3.93 -2.10 16.14
CA ASN A 40 -5.29 -2.21 15.59
C ASN A 40 -5.34 -2.00 14.06
N GLN A 41 -4.20 -1.81 13.40
CA GLN A 41 -4.16 -1.76 11.93
C GLN A 41 -4.51 -3.12 11.33
N TYR A 42 -5.09 -3.06 10.14
CA TYR A 42 -5.42 -4.23 9.37
C TYR A 42 -4.25 -4.59 8.44
N LYS A 43 -4.20 -5.87 8.05
CA LYS A 43 -3.24 -6.35 7.06
C LYS A 43 -3.43 -5.61 5.74
N SER A 44 -2.32 -5.17 5.15
CA SER A 44 -2.34 -4.55 3.83
C SER A 44 -2.71 -5.57 2.74
N PRO A 45 -3.25 -5.13 1.59
CA PRO A 45 -3.45 -6.02 0.43
C PRO A 45 -2.19 -6.81 0.06
N TRP A 46 -1.02 -6.18 0.15
CA TRP A 46 0.25 -6.87 -0.09
C TRP A 46 0.50 -8.02 0.89
N ASP A 47 0.29 -7.81 2.19
CA ASP A 47 0.55 -8.80 3.25
C ASP A 47 -0.43 -9.97 3.23
N VAL A 48 -1.66 -9.75 2.73
CA VAL A 48 -2.64 -10.83 2.54
C VAL A 48 -2.21 -11.77 1.42
N LEU A 49 -1.70 -11.24 0.30
CA LEU A 49 -1.17 -12.05 -0.80
C LEU A 49 0.20 -12.67 -0.51
N HIS A 50 1.05 -11.97 0.25
CA HIS A 50 2.42 -12.35 0.52
C HIS A 50 2.67 -12.51 2.03
N PRO A 51 2.19 -13.61 2.64
CA PRO A 51 2.47 -13.88 4.04
C PRO A 51 3.98 -14.06 4.29
N GLY A 52 4.45 -13.67 5.48
CA GLY A 52 5.86 -13.85 5.87
C GLY A 52 6.47 -12.69 6.67
N ARG A 53 5.81 -11.53 6.72
CA ARG A 53 6.21 -10.43 7.60
C ARG A 53 5.72 -10.69 9.03
N ARG A 54 6.64 -10.90 9.97
CA ARG A 54 6.33 -11.24 11.37
C ARG A 54 5.44 -10.21 12.08
N PHE A 55 5.45 -8.96 11.64
CA PHE A 55 4.58 -7.92 12.20
C PHE A 55 3.17 -7.99 11.60
N ALA A 56 3.03 -8.36 10.33
CA ALA A 56 1.74 -8.47 9.65
C ALA A 56 0.88 -9.59 10.26
N ASP A 57 1.51 -10.66 10.78
CA ASP A 57 0.80 -11.73 11.50
C ASP A 57 0.02 -11.25 12.72
N LYS A 58 0.40 -10.09 13.29
CA LYS A 58 -0.24 -9.50 14.47
C LYS A 58 -1.37 -8.52 14.11
N LEU A 59 -1.50 -8.16 12.84
CA LEU A 59 -2.50 -7.21 12.35
C LEU A 59 -3.85 -7.89 12.15
N GLY A 60 -4.92 -7.10 12.25
CA GLY A 60 -6.29 -7.56 12.06
C GLY A 60 -6.56 -8.00 10.62
N ASP A 61 -7.50 -8.92 10.44
CA ASP A 61 -8.02 -9.25 9.11
C ASP A 61 -8.97 -8.13 8.64
N GLY A 62 -8.65 -7.52 7.50
CA GLY A 62 -9.43 -6.47 6.86
C GLY A 62 -10.65 -6.97 6.07
N GLY A 63 -10.92 -8.28 6.10
CA GLY A 63 -12.00 -8.90 5.33
C GLY A 63 -11.64 -9.08 3.86
N MET A 64 -10.35 -9.10 3.53
CA MET A 64 -9.88 -9.37 2.18
C MET A 64 -9.51 -10.84 2.04
N THR A 65 -9.94 -11.46 0.95
CA THR A 65 -9.47 -12.80 0.60
C THR A 65 -8.37 -12.72 -0.45
N THR A 66 -7.53 -13.76 -0.48
CA THR A 66 -6.50 -13.94 -1.50
C THR A 66 -7.08 -13.91 -2.90
N GLU A 67 -8.23 -14.55 -3.12
CA GLU A 67 -8.89 -14.63 -4.43
C GLU A 67 -9.34 -13.25 -4.93
N PHE A 68 -9.87 -12.42 -4.02
CA PHE A 68 -10.26 -11.05 -4.36
C PHE A 68 -9.04 -10.23 -4.83
N LEU A 69 -7.91 -10.37 -4.16
CA LEU A 69 -6.69 -9.64 -4.47
C LEU A 69 -5.99 -10.17 -5.73
N GLU A 70 -5.99 -11.47 -5.95
CA GLU A 70 -5.53 -12.07 -7.21
C GLU A 70 -6.35 -11.57 -8.40
N GLN A 71 -7.68 -11.56 -8.27
CA GLN A 71 -8.57 -11.03 -9.31
C GLN A 71 -8.29 -9.54 -9.56
N ARG A 72 -8.07 -8.76 -8.50
CA ARG A 72 -7.70 -7.35 -8.61
C ARG A 72 -6.39 -7.15 -9.38
N VAL A 73 -5.37 -7.96 -9.11
CA VAL A 73 -4.10 -7.94 -9.87
C VAL A 73 -4.33 -8.32 -11.33
N ALA A 74 -5.10 -9.37 -11.59
CA ALA A 74 -5.44 -9.80 -12.94
C ALA A 74 -6.21 -8.72 -13.72
N ASP A 75 -7.15 -8.03 -13.06
CA ASP A 75 -7.90 -6.91 -13.63
C ASP A 75 -6.98 -5.75 -13.97
N TYR A 76 -6.04 -5.42 -13.08
CA TYR A 76 -5.04 -4.39 -13.32
C TYR A 76 -4.20 -4.68 -14.56
N LEU A 77 -3.63 -5.88 -14.64
CA LEU A 77 -2.79 -6.30 -15.77
C LEU A 77 -3.59 -6.38 -17.08
N ALA A 78 -4.89 -6.65 -17.01
CA ALA A 78 -5.79 -6.67 -18.16
C ALA A 78 -6.34 -5.27 -18.53
N GLY A 79 -5.98 -4.21 -17.81
CA GLY A 79 -6.47 -2.86 -18.04
C GLY A 79 -7.96 -2.68 -17.68
N ARG A 80 -8.51 -3.56 -16.83
CA ARG A 80 -9.91 -3.49 -16.37
C ARG A 80 -10.04 -2.59 -15.14
N PRO A 81 -11.21 -1.98 -14.92
CA PRO A 81 -11.47 -1.22 -13.71
C PRO A 81 -11.30 -2.10 -12.46
N LEU A 82 -10.58 -1.58 -11.46
CA LEU A 82 -10.38 -2.29 -10.21
C LEU A 82 -11.65 -2.23 -9.35
N ALA A 83 -11.98 -3.36 -8.71
CA ALA A 83 -13.01 -3.37 -7.68
C ALA A 83 -12.68 -2.37 -6.55
N ARG A 84 -13.63 -2.00 -5.69
CA ARG A 84 -13.30 -1.15 -4.53
C ARG A 84 -12.75 -2.02 -3.40
N LEU A 85 -11.73 -1.51 -2.72
CA LEU A 85 -11.26 -2.12 -1.47
C LEU A 85 -12.32 -1.93 -0.37
N PRO A 86 -12.36 -2.83 0.63
CA PRO A 86 -13.11 -2.60 1.86
C PRO A 86 -12.81 -1.21 2.44
N LYS A 87 -13.87 -0.51 2.88
CA LYS A 87 -13.76 0.88 3.34
C LYS A 87 -12.71 1.06 4.44
N VAL A 88 -12.67 0.12 5.39
CA VAL A 88 -11.70 0.14 6.51
C VAL A 88 -10.25 0.14 6.05
N ILE A 89 -9.96 -0.45 4.89
CA ILE A 89 -8.59 -0.51 4.35
C ILE A 89 -8.29 0.70 3.48
N ALA A 90 -9.28 1.14 2.68
CA ALA A 90 -9.15 2.38 1.92
C ALA A 90 -8.88 3.56 2.86
N ASP A 91 -9.67 3.68 3.94
CA ASP A 91 -9.49 4.72 4.96
C ASP A 91 -8.10 4.60 5.62
N GLN A 92 -7.59 3.38 5.90
CA GLN A 92 -6.25 3.19 6.46
C GLN A 92 -5.14 3.62 5.48
N GLN A 93 -5.27 3.29 4.19
CA GLN A 93 -4.30 3.66 3.16
C GLN A 93 -4.25 5.18 2.95
N ASP A 94 -5.41 5.84 2.97
CA ASP A 94 -5.51 7.29 2.83
C ASP A 94 -4.83 8.00 4.00
N GLU A 95 -5.00 7.51 5.23
CA GLU A 95 -4.33 8.08 6.41
C GLU A 95 -2.81 7.81 6.41
N GLU A 96 -2.37 6.61 6.02
CA GLU A 96 -0.94 6.30 5.86
C GLU A 96 -0.26 7.16 4.79
N THR A 97 -0.97 7.45 3.69
CA THR A 97 -0.48 8.32 2.62
C THR A 97 -0.33 9.76 3.12
N LYS A 98 -1.34 10.30 3.80
CA LYS A 98 -1.28 11.66 4.38
C LYS A 98 -0.16 11.80 5.41
N GLU A 99 0.01 10.84 6.31
CA GLU A 99 1.11 10.86 7.28
C GLU A 99 2.47 10.87 6.57
N THR A 100 2.61 10.16 5.45
CA THR A 100 3.84 10.10 4.67
C THR A 100 4.12 11.44 3.99
N GLU A 101 3.11 12.05 3.36
CA GLU A 101 3.20 13.37 2.74
C GLU A 101 3.54 14.47 3.76
N GLU A 102 2.87 14.49 4.93
CA GLU A 102 3.15 15.46 5.99
C GLU A 102 4.58 15.33 6.54
N SER A 103 5.07 14.09 6.70
CA SER A 103 6.45 13.85 7.13
C SER A 103 7.51 14.24 6.09
N ALA A 104 7.15 14.26 4.81
CA ALA A 104 8.04 14.65 3.73
C ALA A 104 8.15 16.18 3.59
N ASP A 105 7.09 16.93 3.94
CA ASP A 105 7.10 18.39 3.95
C ASP A 105 7.84 18.99 5.17
N GLU A 106 8.04 18.21 6.25
CA GLU A 106 8.76 18.65 7.46
C GLU A 106 10.29 18.38 7.44
N ALA A 107 10.81 17.68 6.43
CA ALA A 107 12.22 17.24 6.34
C ALA A 107 13.07 18.09 5.40
#